data_AF-A0A950EGR5-F1
#
_entry.id   AF-A0A950EGR5-F1
#
_cell.length_a   1.000
_cell.length_b   1.000
_cell.length_c   1.000
_cell.angle_alpha   90.00
_cell.angle_beta   90.00
_cell.angle_gamma   90.00
#
_symmetry.space_group_name_H-M   'P 1'
#
loop_
_entity.id
_entity.type
_entity.pdbx_description
1 polymer ?
#
loop_
_entity_poly.entity_id
_entity_poly.type
_entity_poly.pdbx_seq_one_letter_code
_entity_poly.pdbx_strand_id
1 'polypeptide(L)'
;MPGLIMARTPSTLPYEGFGQFFTIPAYILPRFLWPGKPLISRGIWFSITYLEDSEETQSSTGMTIFGEGYVFAGWFGTVFASVMVGLGLALLYRNTVAVGLIPIYLGLLPKFLDVEIEFTALFVGAIQQSVALFLVYAVMIILSHRQTARGSRE
;
A
#
# COMPACT_ATOMS: atom_id res chain seq x y z
N MET A 1 4.40 18.67 1.05
CA MET A 1 4.97 17.89 2.17
C MET A 1 6.44 17.45 2.00
N PRO A 2 6.95 17.05 0.82
CA PRO A 2 8.33 16.54 0.69
C PRO A 2 9.44 17.52 1.12
N GLY A 3 9.29 18.81 0.83
CA GLY A 3 10.27 19.83 1.24
C GLY A 3 10.39 20.01 2.75
N LEU A 4 9.29 19.86 3.50
CA LEU A 4 9.31 19.93 4.97
C LEU A 4 10.04 18.74 5.58
N ILE A 5 9.82 17.55 5.02
CA ILE A 5 10.52 16.33 5.43
C ILE A 5 12.03 16.49 5.22
N MET A 6 12.46 16.97 4.05
CA MET A 6 13.88 17.20 3.79
C MET A 6 14.50 18.29 4.68
N ALA A 7 13.71 19.30 5.08
CA ALA A 7 14.19 20.36 5.97
C ALA A 7 14.38 19.90 7.42
N ARG A 8 13.60 18.92 7.87
CA ARG A 8 13.64 18.41 9.25
C ARG A 8 14.43 17.10 9.39
N THR A 9 14.52 16.30 8.34
CA THR A 9 15.22 15.01 8.34
C THR A 9 16.52 15.12 7.53
N PRO A 10 17.70 14.75 8.07
CA PRO A 10 17.92 14.11 9.36
C PRO A 10 18.29 15.06 10.52
N SER A 11 18.33 16.38 10.29
CA SER A 11 18.95 17.32 11.22
C SER A 11 18.22 17.53 12.54
N THR A 12 16.87 17.51 12.54
CA THR A 12 16.05 17.62 13.75
C THR A 12 15.39 16.29 14.11
N LEU A 13 14.94 15.54 13.11
CA LEU A 13 14.37 14.21 13.27
C LEU A 13 15.29 13.18 12.60
N PRO A 14 15.79 12.18 13.34
CA PRO A 14 16.60 11.12 12.74
C PRO A 14 15.75 10.26 11.79
N TYR A 15 16.42 9.51 10.92
CA TYR A 15 15.73 8.50 10.11
C TYR A 15 15.08 7.45 11.01
N GLU A 16 13.82 7.07 10.72
CA GLU A 16 13.09 6.04 11.47
C GLU A 16 13.67 4.62 11.26
N GLY A 17 14.39 4.42 10.16
CA GLY A 17 14.83 3.10 9.75
C GLY A 17 13.67 2.18 9.38
N PHE A 18 13.84 0.89 9.60
CA PHE A 18 12.90 -0.15 9.16
C PHE A 18 12.01 -0.69 10.29
N GLY A 19 12.00 -0.05 11.47
CA GLY A 19 11.20 -0.49 12.61
C GLY A 19 9.69 -0.50 12.31
N GLN A 20 9.24 0.41 11.44
CA GLN A 20 7.84 0.51 11.05
C GLN A 20 7.32 -0.76 10.37
N PHE A 21 8.18 -1.56 9.72
CA PHE A 21 7.75 -2.82 9.08
C PHE A 21 7.25 -3.86 10.09
N PHE A 22 7.64 -3.78 11.37
CA PHE A 22 7.08 -4.63 12.43
C PHE A 22 5.59 -4.36 12.70
N THR A 23 5.05 -3.26 12.19
CA THR A 23 3.63 -2.94 12.30
C THR A 23 2.76 -3.55 11.20
N ILE A 24 3.35 -4.12 10.14
CA ILE A 24 2.61 -4.75 9.02
C ILE A 24 1.56 -5.77 9.49
N PRO A 25 1.83 -6.66 10.46
CA PRO A 25 0.82 -7.61 10.94
C PRO A 25 -0.45 -6.92 11.44
N ALA A 26 -0.31 -5.73 12.04
CA ALA A 26 -1.46 -4.93 12.40
C ALA A 26 -2.26 -4.57 11.15
N TYR A 27 -1.67 -4.08 10.06
CA TYR A 27 -2.43 -3.73 8.84
C TYR A 27 -3.18 -4.91 8.20
N ILE A 28 -2.64 -6.13 8.29
CA ILE A 28 -3.22 -7.32 7.64
C ILE A 28 -4.28 -7.99 8.49
N LEU A 29 -4.06 -8.13 9.80
CA LEU A 29 -4.94 -8.89 10.66
C LEU A 29 -6.22 -8.09 10.99
N PRO A 30 -7.41 -8.66 10.72
CA PRO A 30 -8.67 -8.04 11.08
C PRO A 30 -8.87 -8.06 12.60
N ARG A 31 -9.61 -7.07 13.13
CA ARG A 31 -9.82 -6.89 14.59
C ARG A 31 -10.50 -8.09 15.27
N PHE A 32 -11.23 -8.93 14.53
CA PHE A 32 -11.82 -10.14 15.12
C PHE A 32 -10.78 -11.21 15.47
N LEU A 33 -9.65 -11.29 14.74
CA LEU A 33 -8.53 -12.18 15.06
C LEU A 33 -7.59 -11.59 16.11
N TRP A 34 -7.51 -10.25 16.19
CA TRP A 34 -6.69 -9.54 17.17
C TRP A 34 -7.46 -8.36 17.78
N PRO A 35 -8.23 -8.60 18.86
CA PRO A 35 -9.06 -7.56 19.49
C PRO A 35 -8.24 -6.39 20.07
N GLY A 36 -7.07 -6.69 20.64
CA GLY A 36 -6.14 -5.71 21.22
C GLY A 36 -5.18 -5.06 20.21
N LYS A 37 -5.53 -5.05 18.91
CA LYS A 37 -4.69 -4.49 17.85
C LYS A 37 -4.46 -2.99 18.07
N PRO A 38 -3.19 -2.50 18.04
CA PRO A 38 -2.90 -1.08 18.19
C PRO A 38 -3.52 -0.27 17.04
N LEU A 39 -3.99 0.94 17.37
CA LEU A 39 -4.39 1.93 16.36
C LEU A 39 -3.12 2.59 15.83
N ILE A 40 -2.83 2.33 14.55
CA ILE A 40 -1.65 2.88 13.87
C ILE A 40 -2.17 3.89 12.87
N SER A 41 -1.82 5.17 13.07
CA SER A 41 -2.16 6.27 12.17
C SER A 41 -0.90 7.05 11.85
N ARG A 42 -0.28 6.72 10.72
CA ARG A 42 0.99 7.34 10.32
C ARG A 42 0.77 8.78 9.86
N GLY A 43 -0.41 9.12 9.35
CA GLY A 43 -0.81 10.50 9.08
C GLY A 43 -1.04 11.36 10.32
N ILE A 44 -1.57 10.82 11.42
CA ILE A 44 -1.65 11.55 12.71
C ILE A 44 -0.25 11.74 13.29
N TRP A 45 0.57 10.68 13.28
CA TRP A 45 1.97 10.76 13.70
C TRP A 45 2.73 11.84 12.92
N PHE A 46 2.51 11.92 11.61
CA PHE A 46 3.12 12.94 10.77
C PHE A 46 2.65 14.36 11.13
N SER A 47 1.35 14.56 11.36
CA SER A 47 0.81 15.86 11.82
C SER A 47 1.47 16.31 13.13
N ILE A 48 1.56 15.43 14.13
CA ILE A 48 2.15 15.78 15.43
C ILE A 48 3.67 16.04 15.28
N THR A 49 4.37 15.15 14.57
CA THR A 49 5.85 15.15 14.56
C THR A 49 6.45 16.18 13.60
N TYR A 50 5.87 16.34 12.41
CA TYR A 50 6.41 17.24 11.37
C TYR A 50 5.68 18.57 11.29
N LEU A 51 4.37 18.62 11.57
CA LEU A 51 3.59 19.86 11.56
C LEU A 51 3.50 20.51 12.95
N GLU A 52 4.04 19.87 14.00
CA GLU A 52 3.95 20.33 15.40
C GLU A 52 2.51 20.59 15.84
N ASP A 53 1.58 19.79 15.32
CA ASP A 53 0.18 19.85 15.72
C ASP A 53 0.01 19.31 17.16
N SER A 54 -1.12 19.63 17.80
CA SER A 54 -1.43 19.17 19.15
C SER A 54 -1.38 17.64 19.26
N GLU A 55 -0.89 17.11 20.40
CA GLU A 55 -0.93 15.66 20.65
C GLU A 55 -2.37 15.10 20.71
N GLU A 56 -3.37 15.97 20.93
CA GLU A 56 -4.79 15.63 20.94
C GLU A 56 -5.44 15.73 19.54
N THR A 57 -4.67 16.08 18.51
CA THR A 57 -5.19 16.30 17.17
C THR A 57 -5.70 15.00 16.54
N GLN A 58 -6.91 15.06 15.97
CA GLN A 58 -7.48 13.98 15.15
C GLN A 58 -7.25 14.18 13.64
N SER A 59 -6.65 15.30 13.25
CA SER A 59 -6.28 15.61 11.86
C SER A 59 -5.14 14.72 11.39
N SER A 60 -5.41 13.92 10.35
CA SER A 60 -4.43 13.02 9.75
C SER A 60 -3.92 13.62 8.44
N THR A 61 -2.61 13.89 8.36
CA THR A 61 -1.97 14.37 7.14
C THR A 61 -1.13 13.28 6.53
N GLY A 62 -1.53 12.79 5.35
CA GLY A 62 -0.77 11.80 4.61
C GLY A 62 0.61 12.33 4.23
N MET A 63 1.65 11.52 4.48
CA MET A 63 2.94 11.75 3.85
C MET A 63 3.05 10.86 2.61
N THR A 64 3.31 11.50 1.47
CA THR A 64 3.49 10.89 0.14
C THR A 64 4.44 9.69 0.20
N ILE A 65 4.24 8.72 -0.69
CA ILE A 65 5.05 7.49 -0.81
C ILE A 65 6.56 7.80 -0.80
N PHE A 66 6.98 8.80 -1.57
CA PHE A 66 8.39 9.21 -1.69
C PHE A 66 8.94 9.89 -0.43
N GLY A 67 8.07 10.65 0.25
CA GLY A 67 8.38 11.26 1.54
C GLY A 67 8.61 10.22 2.63
N GLU A 68 7.78 9.16 2.69
CA GLU A 68 8.00 8.06 3.65
C GLU A 68 9.30 7.32 3.37
N GLY A 69 9.60 7.04 2.10
CA GLY A 69 10.90 6.48 1.72
C GLY A 69 12.06 7.32 2.24
N TYR A 70 11.94 8.65 2.19
CA TYR A 70 12.96 9.55 2.72
C TYR A 70 13.06 9.49 4.25
N VAL A 71 11.94 9.39 4.96
CA VAL A 71 11.95 9.25 6.43
C VAL A 71 12.62 7.96 6.88
N PHE A 72 12.47 6.87 6.12
CA PHE A 72 13.10 5.58 6.46
C PHE A 72 14.61 5.55 6.23
N ALA A 73 15.09 6.02 5.08
CA ALA A 73 16.49 5.85 4.68
C ALA A 73 17.02 6.97 3.77
N GLY A 74 16.43 8.17 3.83
CA GLY A 74 16.80 9.31 2.99
C GLY A 74 16.63 9.01 1.50
N TRP A 75 17.56 9.52 0.69
CA TRP A 75 17.53 9.33 -0.75
C TRP A 75 17.50 7.87 -1.20
N PHE A 76 18.16 6.98 -0.46
CA PHE A 76 18.12 5.55 -0.78
C PHE A 76 16.69 5.01 -0.67
N GLY A 77 15.99 5.33 0.43
CA GLY A 77 14.60 4.90 0.62
C GLY A 77 13.63 5.54 -0.37
N THR A 78 13.84 6.81 -0.75
CA THR A 78 13.05 7.47 -1.80
C THR A 78 13.21 6.77 -3.15
N VAL A 79 14.45 6.52 -3.59
CA VAL A 79 14.73 5.83 -4.86
C VAL A 79 14.16 4.42 -4.85
N PHE A 80 14.33 3.70 -3.74
CA PHE A 80 13.77 2.37 -3.56
C PHE A 80 12.24 2.38 -3.71
N ALA A 81 11.55 3.31 -3.03
CA ALA A 81 10.11 3.47 -3.14
C ALA A 81 9.67 3.77 -4.59
N SER A 82 10.39 4.64 -5.31
CA SER A 82 10.13 4.92 -6.72
C SER A 82 10.28 3.69 -7.62
N VAL A 83 11.33 2.89 -7.42
CA VAL A 83 11.52 1.64 -8.17
C VAL A 83 10.39 0.65 -7.88
N MET A 84 9.97 0.52 -6.62
CA MET A 84 8.87 -0.39 -6.24
C MET A 84 7.53 0.03 -6.85
N VAL A 85 7.20 1.32 -6.85
CA VAL A 85 5.99 1.83 -7.50
C VAL A 85 6.05 1.59 -9.01
N GLY A 86 7.18 1.89 -9.66
CA GLY A 86 7.39 1.65 -11.08
C GLY A 86 7.26 0.17 -11.46
N LEU A 87 7.82 -0.73 -10.65
CA LEU A 87 7.69 -2.17 -10.83
C LEU A 87 6.23 -2.63 -10.69
N GLY A 88 5.51 -2.10 -9.69
CA GLY A 88 4.09 -2.38 -9.50
C GLY A 88 3.25 -1.98 -10.71
N LEU A 89 3.47 -0.78 -11.25
CA LEU A 89 2.81 -0.31 -12.47
C LEU A 89 3.17 -1.18 -13.69
N ALA A 90 4.43 -1.58 -13.83
CA ALA A 90 4.87 -2.44 -14.93
C ALA A 90 4.20 -3.82 -14.89
N LEU A 91 4.11 -4.43 -13.69
CA LEU A 91 3.41 -5.69 -13.48
C LEU A 91 1.91 -5.57 -13.75
N LEU A 92 1.28 -4.48 -13.27
CA LEU A 92 -0.13 -4.21 -13.52
C LEU A 92 -0.40 -4.11 -15.02
N TYR A 93 0.40 -3.30 -15.74
CA TYR A 93 0.28 -3.13 -17.19
C TYR A 93 0.45 -4.47 -17.93
N ARG A 94 1.51 -5.23 -17.60
CA ARG A 94 1.80 -6.51 -18.26
C ARG A 94 0.71 -7.55 -18.03
N ASN A 95 0.08 -7.58 -16.86
CA ASN A 95 -0.90 -8.62 -16.53
C ASN A 95 -2.34 -8.24 -16.91
N THR A 96 -2.61 -6.97 -17.20
CA THR A 96 -3.97 -6.51 -17.55
C THR A 96 -4.05 -6.06 -19.01
N VAL A 97 -3.28 -5.04 -19.40
CA VAL A 97 -3.34 -4.44 -20.74
C VAL A 97 -2.84 -5.43 -21.80
N ALA A 98 -1.72 -6.10 -21.55
CA ALA A 98 -1.15 -7.03 -22.55
C ALA A 98 -2.02 -8.27 -22.81
N VAL A 99 -2.99 -8.56 -21.94
CA VAL A 99 -3.91 -9.72 -22.03
C VAL A 99 -5.34 -9.26 -22.37
N GLY A 100 -5.55 -7.98 -22.68
CA GLY A 100 -6.86 -7.43 -23.08
C GLY A 100 -7.83 -7.11 -21.95
N LEU A 101 -7.40 -7.16 -20.67
CA LEU A 101 -8.21 -6.86 -19.48
C LEU A 101 -8.20 -5.36 -19.13
N ILE A 102 -8.41 -4.51 -20.13
CA ILE A 102 -8.33 -3.04 -20.01
C ILE A 102 -9.29 -2.46 -18.96
N PRO A 103 -10.54 -2.95 -18.78
CA PRO A 103 -11.41 -2.42 -17.72
C PRO A 103 -10.86 -2.62 -16.31
N ILE A 104 -10.16 -3.74 -16.06
CA ILE A 104 -9.51 -4.01 -14.78
C ILE A 104 -8.34 -3.05 -14.58
N TYR A 105 -7.54 -2.81 -15.62
CA TYR A 105 -6.48 -1.81 -15.58
C TYR A 105 -7.01 -0.42 -15.20
N LEU A 106 -8.06 0.05 -15.88
CA LEU A 106 -8.65 1.37 -15.63
C LEU A 106 -9.24 1.50 -14.22
N GLY A 107 -9.80 0.42 -13.66
CA GLY A 107 -10.29 0.42 -12.28
C GLY A 107 -9.18 0.44 -11.22
N LEU A 108 -7.99 -0.09 -11.54
CA LEU A 108 -6.86 -0.20 -10.61
C LEU A 108 -5.89 0.97 -10.71
N LEU A 109 -5.79 1.61 -11.88
CA LEU A 109 -4.87 2.71 -12.14
C LEU A 109 -4.96 3.85 -11.11
N PRO A 110 -6.17 4.32 -10.70
CA PRO A 110 -6.26 5.42 -9.73
C PRO A 110 -5.57 5.13 -8.40
N LYS A 111 -5.57 3.87 -7.93
CA LYS A 111 -4.90 3.49 -6.67
C LYS A 111 -3.39 3.65 -6.73
N PHE A 112 -2.78 3.43 -7.89
CA PHE A 112 -1.35 3.61 -8.07
C PHE A 112 -0.97 5.07 -8.36
N LEU A 113 -1.91 5.85 -8.90
CA LEU A 113 -1.75 7.28 -9.12
C LEU A 113 -1.99 8.11 -7.86
N ASP A 114 -2.65 7.53 -6.85
CA ASP A 114 -2.83 8.12 -5.53
C ASP A 114 -1.49 8.10 -4.75
N VAL A 115 -0.55 8.93 -5.19
CA VAL A 115 0.81 9.05 -4.62
C VAL A 115 0.85 9.75 -3.26
N GLU A 116 -0.28 10.28 -2.81
CA GLU A 116 -0.43 10.93 -1.50
C GLU A 116 -0.60 9.91 -0.36
N ILE A 117 -0.76 8.63 -0.68
CA ILE A 117 -0.83 7.57 0.31
C ILE A 117 0.54 7.17 0.86
N GLU A 118 0.48 6.40 1.94
CA GLU A 118 1.63 5.86 2.64
C GLU A 118 2.22 4.67 1.87
N PHE A 119 3.56 4.58 1.74
CA PHE A 119 4.24 3.44 1.10
C PHE A 119 3.83 2.12 1.77
N THR A 120 3.78 2.08 3.10
CA THR A 120 3.36 0.87 3.84
C THR A 120 1.91 0.47 3.48
N ALA A 121 1.00 1.44 3.38
CA ALA A 121 -0.39 1.18 3.02
C ALA A 121 -0.53 0.71 1.58
N LEU A 122 0.21 1.33 0.64
CA LEU A 122 0.27 0.87 -0.75
C LEU A 122 0.78 -0.57 -0.83
N PHE A 123 1.86 -0.88 -0.12
CA PHE A 123 2.50 -2.20 -0.16
C PHE A 123 1.56 -3.28 0.37
N VAL A 124 0.97 -3.07 1.55
CA VAL A 124 0.00 -4.01 2.13
C VAL A 124 -1.25 -4.14 1.24
N GLY A 125 -1.77 -3.02 0.74
CA GLY A 125 -2.92 -3.00 -0.15
C GLY A 125 -2.68 -3.77 -1.45
N ALA A 126 -1.50 -3.62 -2.06
CA ALA A 126 -1.12 -4.35 -3.26
C ALA A 126 -1.04 -5.86 -3.02
N ILE A 127 -0.49 -6.29 -1.87
CA ILE A 127 -0.46 -7.71 -1.49
C ILE A 127 -1.87 -8.25 -1.28
N GLN A 128 -2.68 -7.58 -0.46
CA GLN A 128 -4.07 -8.00 -0.18
C GLN A 128 -4.89 -8.11 -1.46
N GLN A 129 -4.74 -7.14 -2.36
CA GLN A 129 -5.46 -7.12 -3.61
C GLN A 129 -4.99 -8.23 -4.57
N SER A 130 -3.69 -8.53 -4.60
CA SER A 130 -3.14 -9.66 -5.37
C SER A 130 -3.70 -11.00 -4.87
N VAL A 131 -3.77 -11.18 -3.54
CA VAL A 131 -4.37 -12.37 -2.92
C VAL A 131 -5.86 -12.48 -3.25
N ALA A 132 -6.61 -11.37 -3.15
CA ALA A 132 -8.03 -11.36 -3.47
C ALA A 132 -8.29 -11.73 -4.94
N LEU A 133 -7.52 -11.16 -5.87
CA LEU A 133 -7.61 -11.50 -7.29
C LEU A 133 -7.28 -12.97 -7.56
N PHE A 134 -6.25 -13.50 -6.91
CA PHE A 134 -5.90 -14.91 -7.01
C PHE A 134 -7.03 -15.82 -6.54
N LEU A 135 -7.67 -15.51 -5.40
CA LEU A 135 -8.80 -16.28 -4.89
C LEU A 135 -10.01 -16.22 -5.83
N VAL A 136 -10.35 -15.04 -6.34
CA VAL A 136 -11.45 -14.86 -7.30
C VAL A 136 -11.18 -15.66 -8.57
N TYR A 137 -9.96 -15.60 -9.10
CA TYR A 137 -9.56 -16.37 -10.28
C TYR A 137 -9.63 -17.89 -10.03
N ALA A 138 -9.14 -18.35 -8.87
CA ALA A 138 -9.22 -19.77 -8.48
C ALA A 138 -10.68 -20.25 -8.37
N VAL A 139 -11.57 -19.45 -7.78
CA VAL A 139 -13.00 -19.78 -7.69
C VAL A 139 -13.63 -19.84 -9.08
N MET A 140 -13.34 -18.89 -9.97
CA MET A 140 -13.86 -18.91 -11.35
C MET A 140 -13.43 -20.18 -12.09
N ILE A 141 -12.17 -20.62 -11.94
CA ILE A 141 -11.68 -21.89 -12.51
C ILE A 141 -12.43 -23.09 -11.95
N ILE A 142 -12.62 -23.16 -10.63
CA ILE A 142 -13.34 -24.27 -10.00
C ILE A 142 -14.80 -24.33 -10.49
N LEU A 143 -15.46 -23.17 -10.61
CA LEU A 143 -16.84 -23.08 -11.09
C LEU A 143 -16.95 -23.45 -12.59
N SER A 144 -16.01 -23.02 -13.44
CA SER A 144 -16.02 -23.36 -14.86
C SER A 144 -15.77 -24.84 -15.12
N HIS A 145 -14.86 -25.47 -14.38
CA HIS A 145 -14.67 -26.93 -14.42
C HIS A 145 -15.92 -27.70 -13.97
N ARG A 146 -16.64 -27.19 -12.96
CA ARG A 146 -17.92 -27.79 -12.52
C ARG A 146 -19.04 -27.67 -13.54
N GLN A 147 -19.10 -26.57 -14.30
CA GLN A 147 -20.09 -26.41 -15.37
C GLN A 147 -19.81 -27.34 -16.56
N THR A 148 -18.54 -27.49 -16.93
CA THR A 148 -18.12 -28.40 -18.01
C THR A 148 -18.41 -29.87 -17.67
N ALA A 149 -18.22 -30.28 -16.41
CA ALA A 149 -18.55 -31.63 -15.94
C ALA A 149 -20.06 -31.90 -15.82
N ARG A 150 -20.90 -30.86 -15.75
CA ARG A 150 -22.36 -30.99 -15.67
C ARG A 150 -23.03 -30.98 -17.05
N GLY A 151 -22.46 -30.27 -18.02
CA GLY A 151 -22.93 -30.24 -19.42
C GLY A 151 -22.61 -31.48 -20.26
N SER A 152 -21.81 -32.44 -19.77
CA SER A 152 -21.56 -33.72 -20.46
C SER A 152 -22.50 -34.86 -19.98
N ARG A 153 -23.50 -34.55 -19.15
CA ARG A 153 -24.47 -35.50 -18.59
C ARG A 153 -25.90 -35.28 -19.09
N GLU A 154 -26.10 -34.34 -20.01
CA GLU A 154 -27.33 -34.13 -20.79
C GLU A 154 -27.06 -34.57 -22.23
#